data_AF-A0A1Q2D7W3-F1
#
_entry.id   AF-A0A1Q2D7W3-F1
#
_cell.length_a   1.000
_cell.length_b   1.000
_cell.length_c   1.000
_cell.angle_alpha   90.00
_cell.angle_beta   90.00
_cell.angle_gamma   90.00
#
_symmetry.space_group_name_H-M   'P 1'
#
loop_
_entity.id
_entity.type
_entity.pdbx_description
1 polymer ?
#
loop_
_entity_poly.entity_id
_entity_poly.type
_entity_poly.pdbx_seq_one_letter_code
_entity_poly.pdbx_strand_id
1 'polypeptide(L)'
;MEALLSIDYTYDFVATDGKLTTGEEGQSIEMDLVALTKEFLNRGDYVVFAIDGHDLKDQYHPENKLFPPHNIIGSSGRKLYGSLQDLYQIYEGQETVYWLDKRRYSAFSGTDLDSRLRERKINRIHLTGVCTDICVLHTAIDAYNLGYDIVIHEKCVQSFDAKGHEFAMNHFKNILGAEII
;
A
#
# COMPACT_ATOMS: atom_id res chain seq x y z
N MET A 1 11.75 -4.30 15.52
CA MET A 1 12.26 -3.73 14.26
C MET A 1 11.05 -3.30 13.45
N GLU A 2 11.18 -2.26 12.65
CA GLU A 2 10.05 -1.64 11.96
C GLU A 2 10.16 -1.82 10.44
N ALA A 3 9.02 -1.79 9.75
CA ALA A 3 8.97 -1.75 8.29
C ALA A 3 7.89 -0.80 7.80
N LEU A 4 8.10 -0.24 6.60
CA LEU A 4 7.10 0.56 5.89
C LEU A 4 6.48 -0.27 4.78
N LEU A 5 5.16 -0.28 4.69
CA LEU A 5 4.39 -0.87 3.61
C LEU A 5 3.74 0.27 2.81
N SER A 6 4.28 0.52 1.61
CA SER A 6 3.72 1.42 0.61
C SER A 6 2.74 0.66 -0.27
N ILE A 7 1.44 0.83 -0.01
CA ILE A 7 0.37 0.01 -0.58
C ILE A 7 -0.27 0.74 -1.77
N ASP A 8 -0.15 0.15 -2.96
CA ASP A 8 -0.94 0.54 -4.15
C ASP A 8 -0.87 2.02 -4.58
N TYR A 9 0.20 2.73 -4.24
CA TYR A 9 0.39 4.11 -4.68
C TYR A 9 0.86 4.18 -6.14
N THR A 10 0.04 3.65 -7.06
CA THR A 10 0.32 3.48 -8.48
C THR A 10 -0.40 4.52 -9.35
N TYR A 11 0.04 4.60 -10.60
CA TYR A 11 -0.57 5.47 -11.60
C TYR A 11 -2.07 5.18 -11.78
N ASP A 12 -2.47 3.91 -11.93
CA ASP A 12 -3.89 3.56 -12.16
C ASP A 12 -4.80 3.94 -10.97
N PHE A 13 -4.27 3.99 -9.75
CA PHE A 13 -5.02 4.36 -8.55
C PHE A 13 -4.95 5.86 -8.19
N VAL A 14 -4.03 6.64 -8.76
CA VAL A 14 -3.80 8.03 -8.32
C VAL A 14 -3.89 9.06 -9.44
N ALA A 15 -3.40 8.74 -10.64
CA ALA A 15 -3.38 9.72 -11.74
C ALA A 15 -4.79 10.11 -12.17
N THR A 16 -4.97 11.34 -12.66
CA THR A 16 -6.28 11.85 -13.11
C THR A 16 -6.90 10.98 -14.20
N ASP A 17 -6.07 10.38 -15.05
CA ASP A 17 -6.46 9.43 -16.11
C ASP A 17 -6.17 7.95 -15.72
N GLY A 18 -5.90 7.69 -14.44
CA GLY A 18 -5.75 6.34 -13.90
C GLY A 18 -7.05 5.54 -14.00
N LYS A 19 -6.94 4.25 -14.31
CA LYS A 19 -8.12 3.41 -14.64
C LYS A 19 -9.07 3.15 -13.48
N LEU A 20 -8.60 3.28 -12.25
CA LEU A 20 -9.40 3.13 -11.04
C LEU A 20 -9.00 4.19 -10.02
N THR A 21 -8.91 5.43 -10.49
CA THR A 21 -8.28 6.53 -9.74
C THR A 21 -9.07 6.98 -8.52
N THR A 22 -8.33 7.33 -7.47
CA THR A 22 -8.80 8.08 -6.29
C THR A 22 -8.88 9.59 -6.54
N GLY A 23 -8.37 10.07 -7.68
CA GLY A 23 -8.43 11.47 -8.08
C GLY A 23 -7.57 12.38 -7.20
N GLU A 24 -8.03 13.61 -7.00
CA GLU A 24 -7.32 14.65 -6.24
C GLU A 24 -7.00 14.21 -4.80
N GLU A 25 -7.85 13.37 -4.21
CA GLU A 25 -7.66 12.86 -2.86
C GLU A 25 -6.36 12.05 -2.77
N GLY A 26 -6.19 11.03 -3.62
CA GLY A 26 -4.94 10.26 -3.63
C GLY A 26 -3.72 11.08 -4.04
N GLN A 27 -3.90 12.09 -4.90
CA GLN A 27 -2.80 12.98 -5.30
C GLN A 27 -2.32 13.87 -4.14
N SER A 28 -3.24 14.25 -3.24
CA SER A 28 -2.95 15.17 -2.14
C SER A 28 -1.92 14.65 -1.14
N ILE A 29 -1.73 13.33 -1.04
CA ILE A 29 -0.80 12.70 -0.10
C ILE A 29 0.61 12.47 -0.66
N GLU A 30 0.88 12.80 -1.94
CA GLU A 30 2.15 12.46 -2.60
C GLU A 30 3.36 12.98 -1.81
N MET A 31 3.32 14.24 -1.39
CA MET A 31 4.45 14.90 -0.75
C MET A 31 4.83 14.22 0.57
N ASP A 32 3.85 14.00 1.45
CA ASP A 32 4.06 13.40 2.76
C ASP A 32 4.43 11.91 2.63
N LEU A 33 3.76 11.17 1.75
CA LEU A 33 4.02 9.75 1.51
C LEU A 33 5.45 9.52 0.97
N VAL A 34 5.88 10.33 -0.01
CA VAL A 34 7.23 10.22 -0.59
C VAL A 34 8.30 10.64 0.43
N ALA A 35 8.04 11.69 1.21
CA ALA A 35 8.96 12.14 2.26
C ALA A 35 9.18 11.06 3.33
N LEU A 36 8.10 10.46 3.83
CA LEU A 36 8.14 9.37 4.79
C LEU A 36 8.84 8.13 4.20
N THR A 37 8.51 7.76 2.97
CA THR A 37 9.14 6.61 2.29
C THR A 37 10.66 6.83 2.17
N LYS A 38 11.07 8.03 1.80
CA LYS A 38 12.49 8.41 1.70
C LYS A 38 13.19 8.34 3.07
N GLU A 39 12.51 8.69 4.15
CA GLU A 39 13.06 8.56 5.50
C GLU A 39 13.40 7.10 5.82
N PHE A 40 12.45 6.17 5.66
CA PHE A 40 12.68 4.75 5.92
C PHE A 40 13.79 4.18 5.04
N LEU A 41 13.80 4.53 3.75
CA LEU A 41 14.86 4.12 2.82
C LEU A 41 16.24 4.64 3.25
N ASN A 42 16.34 5.90 3.69
CA ASN A 42 17.61 6.48 4.16
C ASN A 42 18.14 5.85 5.45
N ARG A 43 17.24 5.38 6.33
CA ARG A 43 17.61 4.68 7.56
C ARG A 43 18.03 3.22 7.30
N GLY A 44 17.80 2.71 6.09
CA GLY A 44 18.02 1.31 5.76
C GLY A 44 16.97 0.38 6.37
N ASP A 45 15.79 0.90 6.69
CA ASP A 45 14.68 0.09 7.18
C ASP A 45 14.09 -0.75 6.05
N TYR A 46 13.36 -1.80 6.41
CA TYR A 46 12.70 -2.65 5.41
C TYR A 46 11.49 -1.91 4.82
N VAL A 47 11.50 -1.68 3.51
CA VAL A 47 10.42 -1.00 2.78
C VAL A 47 9.83 -1.96 1.75
N VAL A 48 8.53 -2.20 1.86
CA VAL A 48 7.76 -3.04 0.96
C VAL A 48 6.86 -2.17 0.10
N PHE A 49 7.03 -2.24 -1.21
CA PHE A 49 6.09 -1.72 -2.19
C PHE A 49 5.10 -2.85 -2.51
N ALA A 50 3.94 -2.84 -1.85
CA ALA A 50 2.92 -3.87 -1.99
C ALA A 50 1.92 -3.44 -3.08
N ILE A 51 2.13 -3.94 -4.30
CA ILE A 51 1.52 -3.41 -5.51
C ILE A 51 0.60 -4.44 -6.14
N ASP A 52 -0.65 -4.04 -6.29
CA ASP A 52 -1.67 -4.78 -6.98
C ASP A 52 -1.25 -5.14 -8.42
N GLY A 53 -1.63 -6.34 -8.85
CA GLY A 53 -1.14 -6.97 -10.06
C GLY A 53 -2.19 -7.90 -10.66
N HIS A 54 -2.76 -7.49 -11.78
CA HIS A 54 -3.78 -8.26 -12.47
C HIS A 54 -3.33 -8.77 -13.83
N ASP A 55 -3.70 -10.02 -14.11
CA ASP A 55 -3.57 -10.64 -15.42
C ASP A 55 -4.80 -10.29 -16.26
N LEU A 56 -4.62 -9.54 -17.36
CA LEU A 56 -5.72 -9.08 -18.22
C LEU A 56 -6.62 -10.21 -18.75
N LYS A 57 -6.07 -11.42 -18.89
CA LYS A 57 -6.77 -12.59 -19.43
C LYS A 57 -7.36 -13.50 -18.35
N ASP A 58 -7.06 -13.28 -17.07
CA ASP A 58 -7.65 -14.09 -16.01
C ASP A 58 -9.14 -13.77 -15.91
N GLN A 59 -9.99 -14.78 -15.99
CA GLN A 59 -11.44 -14.66 -15.87
C GLN A 59 -11.97 -15.13 -14.51
N TYR A 60 -11.11 -15.74 -13.70
CA TYR A 60 -11.46 -16.31 -12.39
C TYR A 60 -11.26 -15.32 -11.25
N HIS A 61 -10.51 -14.23 -11.49
CA HIS A 61 -10.30 -13.21 -10.47
C HIS A 61 -11.64 -12.57 -10.05
N PRO A 62 -11.94 -12.51 -8.73
CA PRO A 62 -13.23 -11.99 -8.27
C PRO A 62 -13.44 -10.52 -8.64
N GLU A 63 -12.37 -9.72 -8.67
CA GLU A 63 -12.44 -8.28 -8.92
C GLU A 63 -12.82 -7.92 -10.36
N ASN A 64 -12.66 -8.85 -11.32
CA ASN A 64 -13.03 -8.63 -12.72
C ASN A 64 -14.53 -8.34 -12.91
N LYS A 65 -15.37 -8.67 -11.92
CA LYS A 65 -16.81 -8.38 -11.92
C LYS A 65 -17.15 -7.07 -11.21
N LEU A 66 -16.21 -6.52 -10.45
CA LEU A 66 -16.40 -5.37 -9.58
C LEU A 66 -15.80 -4.10 -10.19
N PHE A 67 -14.65 -4.24 -10.87
CA PHE A 67 -13.84 -3.12 -11.31
C PHE A 67 -13.41 -3.25 -12.77
N PRO A 68 -13.16 -2.12 -13.45
CA PRO A 68 -12.49 -2.13 -14.75
C PRO A 68 -11.08 -2.73 -14.61
N PRO A 69 -10.47 -3.22 -15.72
CA PRO A 69 -9.08 -3.66 -15.71
C PRO A 69 -8.14 -2.53 -15.26
N HIS A 70 -7.38 -2.77 -14.19
CA HIS A 70 -6.43 -1.83 -13.58
C HIS A 70 -5.16 -2.58 -13.16
N ASN A 71 -4.06 -1.86 -12.92
CA ASN A 71 -2.76 -2.41 -12.53
C ASN A 71 -2.37 -3.69 -13.28
N ILE A 72 -2.56 -3.65 -14.60
CA ILE A 72 -2.28 -4.80 -15.47
C ILE A 72 -0.77 -5.02 -15.51
N ILE A 73 -0.32 -6.26 -15.27
CA ILE A 73 1.11 -6.62 -15.30
C ILE A 73 1.74 -6.20 -16.63
N GLY A 74 2.84 -5.45 -16.55
CA GLY A 74 3.55 -4.90 -17.71
C GLY A 74 2.99 -3.59 -18.27
N SER A 75 1.87 -3.08 -17.75
CA SER A 75 1.33 -1.79 -18.16
C SER A 75 1.95 -0.61 -17.40
N SER A 76 1.89 0.59 -17.99
CA SER A 76 2.32 1.82 -17.31
C SER A 76 1.47 2.16 -16.09
N GLY A 77 0.24 1.64 -16.01
CA GLY A 77 -0.66 1.83 -14.88
C GLY A 77 -0.11 1.31 -13.54
N ARG A 78 0.79 0.32 -13.59
CA ARG A 78 1.46 -0.25 -12.40
C ARG A 78 2.67 0.53 -11.90
N LYS A 79 3.13 1.53 -12.66
CA LYS A 79 4.21 2.39 -12.16
C LYS A 79 3.74 3.10 -10.91
N LEU A 80 4.67 3.33 -9.98
CA LEU A 80 4.37 4.15 -8.81
C LEU A 80 4.00 5.56 -9.28
N TYR A 81 3.12 6.24 -8.55
CA TYR A 81 2.68 7.57 -8.93
C TYR A 81 3.73 8.63 -8.60
N GLY A 82 3.89 9.61 -9.51
CA GLY A 82 4.71 10.80 -9.30
C GLY A 82 6.15 10.51 -8.90
N SER A 83 6.66 11.29 -7.95
CA SER A 83 8.03 11.24 -7.46
C SER A 83 8.37 9.97 -6.66
N LEU A 84 7.37 9.16 -6.27
CA LEU A 84 7.62 7.86 -5.66
C LEU A 84 8.30 6.88 -6.63
N GLN A 85 7.99 6.98 -7.93
CA GLN A 85 8.62 6.15 -8.96
C GLN A 85 10.12 6.43 -9.10
N ASP A 86 10.49 7.71 -9.11
CA ASP A 86 11.89 8.14 -9.19
C ASP A 86 12.63 7.71 -7.92
N LEU A 87 12.00 7.85 -6.75
CA LEU A 87 12.56 7.40 -5.47
C LEU A 87 12.80 5.90 -5.47
N TYR A 88 11.83 5.09 -5.91
CA TYR A 88 11.99 3.64 -6.01
C TYR A 88 13.17 3.26 -6.91
N GLN A 89 13.32 3.88 -8.08
CA GLN A 89 14.43 3.59 -9.01
C GLN A 89 15.82 3.87 -8.44
N ILE A 90 15.94 4.81 -7.48
CA ILE A 90 17.22 5.10 -6.82
C ILE A 90 17.61 3.97 -5.86
N TYR A 91 16.64 3.33 -5.21
CA TYR A 91 16.87 2.32 -4.17
C TYR A 91 16.57 0.89 -4.63
N GLU A 92 16.07 0.70 -5.85
CA GLU A 92 15.77 -0.63 -6.38
C GLU A 92 17.02 -1.52 -6.35
N GLY A 93 16.83 -2.79 -5.96
CA GLY A 93 17.92 -3.75 -5.81
C GLY A 93 18.65 -3.72 -4.47
N GLN A 94 18.37 -2.77 -3.58
CA GLN A 94 18.83 -2.86 -2.19
C GLN A 94 18.11 -4.00 -1.45
N GLU A 95 18.83 -4.71 -0.58
CA GLU A 95 18.30 -5.87 0.16
C GLU A 95 17.08 -5.52 1.05
N THR A 96 17.02 -4.26 1.49
CA THR A 96 15.96 -3.75 2.36
C THR A 96 14.74 -3.24 1.59
N VAL A 97 14.78 -3.24 0.25
CA VAL A 97 13.69 -2.78 -0.61
C VAL A 97 13.06 -3.97 -1.31
N TYR A 98 11.74 -4.13 -1.12
CA TYR A 98 11.02 -5.27 -1.66
C TYR A 98 9.81 -4.83 -2.50
N TRP A 99 9.79 -5.23 -3.77
CA TRP A 99 8.60 -5.15 -4.60
C TRP A 99 7.77 -6.43 -4.44
N LEU A 100 6.55 -6.28 -3.97
CA LEU A 100 5.62 -7.38 -3.73
C LEU A 100 4.40 -7.25 -4.64
N ASP A 101 4.25 -8.16 -5.59
CA ASP A 101 3.00 -8.29 -6.35
C ASP A 101 1.92 -8.94 -5.47
N LYS A 102 0.75 -8.28 -5.36
CA LYS A 102 -0.43 -8.83 -4.68
C LYS A 102 -1.63 -8.89 -5.61
N ARG A 103 -2.56 -9.82 -5.33
CA ARG A 103 -3.77 -10.06 -6.14
C ARG A 103 -5.07 -9.90 -5.34
N ARG A 104 -4.98 -9.40 -4.11
CA ARG A 104 -6.11 -9.10 -3.24
C ARG A 104 -5.81 -7.77 -2.58
N TYR A 105 -6.82 -7.21 -1.93
CA TYR A 105 -6.67 -5.93 -1.23
C TYR A 105 -5.56 -5.99 -0.17
N SER A 106 -5.58 -7.01 0.70
CA SER A 106 -4.53 -7.20 1.71
C SER A 106 -3.19 -7.55 1.09
N ALA A 107 -2.13 -6.87 1.53
CA ALA A 107 -0.75 -7.19 1.18
C ALA A 107 -0.29 -8.56 1.71
N PHE A 108 -0.99 -9.17 2.66
CA PHE A 108 -0.68 -10.52 3.20
C PHE A 108 -1.36 -11.65 2.44
N SER A 109 -2.48 -11.39 1.76
CA SER A 109 -3.33 -12.44 1.21
C SER A 109 -2.71 -13.12 0.00
N GLY A 110 -2.11 -14.30 0.21
CA GLY A 110 -1.49 -15.10 -0.85
C GLY A 110 -0.08 -14.64 -1.25
N THR A 111 0.56 -13.83 -0.40
CA THR A 111 1.94 -13.34 -0.57
C THR A 111 2.88 -13.98 0.46
N ASP A 112 4.18 -13.72 0.35
CA ASP A 112 5.20 -14.13 1.32
C ASP A 112 5.50 -13.06 2.38
N LEU A 113 4.66 -12.02 2.50
CA LEU A 113 4.92 -10.85 3.34
C LEU A 113 5.16 -11.20 4.81
N ASP A 114 4.30 -12.02 5.44
CA ASP A 114 4.48 -12.41 6.85
C ASP A 114 5.81 -13.12 7.08
N SER A 115 6.16 -14.06 6.18
CA SER A 115 7.43 -14.79 6.24
C SER A 115 8.62 -13.83 6.20
N ARG A 116 8.62 -12.88 5.26
CA ARG A 116 9.70 -11.88 5.08
C ARG A 116 9.86 -10.98 6.30
N LEU A 117 8.75 -10.53 6.88
CA LEU A 117 8.74 -9.69 8.07
C LEU A 117 9.29 -10.47 9.28
N ARG A 118 8.88 -11.72 9.47
CA ARG A 118 9.35 -12.59 10.55
C ARG A 118 10.82 -12.97 10.46
N GLU A 119 11.32 -13.27 9.26
CA GLU A 119 12.75 -13.51 9.01
C GLU A 119 13.62 -12.35 9.49
N ARG A 120 13.09 -11.12 9.40
CA ARG A 120 13.73 -9.87 9.82
C ARG A 120 13.39 -9.46 11.24
N LYS A 121 12.62 -10.26 11.99
CA LYS A 121 12.15 -9.96 13.35
C LYS A 121 11.42 -8.61 13.44
N ILE A 122 10.70 -8.25 12.38
CA ILE A 122 9.83 -7.07 12.36
C ILE A 122 8.58 -7.41 13.16
N ASN A 123 8.20 -6.50 14.04
CA ASN A 123 7.02 -6.63 14.90
C ASN A 123 6.11 -5.40 14.80
N ARG A 124 6.57 -4.31 14.19
CA ARG A 124 5.82 -3.07 14.00
C ARG A 124 5.86 -2.66 12.54
N ILE A 125 4.69 -2.38 11.97
CA ILE A 125 4.55 -2.01 10.56
C ILE A 125 3.88 -0.64 10.42
N HIS A 126 4.40 0.16 9.51
CA HIS A 126 3.86 1.47 9.14
C HIS A 126 3.14 1.33 7.79
N LEU A 127 1.87 1.73 7.73
CA LEU A 127 1.06 1.60 6.52
C LEU A 127 0.86 2.97 5.87
N THR A 128 1.06 3.00 4.55
CA THR A 128 0.81 4.16 3.69
C THR A 128 0.16 3.70 2.38
N GLY A 129 -0.42 4.65 1.64
CA GLY A 129 -0.97 4.42 0.30
C GLY A 129 -2.50 4.43 0.25
N VAL A 130 -3.06 3.72 -0.73
CA VAL A 130 -4.49 3.81 -1.07
C VAL A 130 -5.11 2.42 -1.28
N CYS A 131 -6.41 2.23 -1.11
CA CYS A 131 -7.35 3.12 -0.43
C CYS A 131 -7.34 2.86 1.09
N THR A 132 -7.54 3.90 1.90
CA THR A 132 -7.59 3.80 3.37
C THR A 132 -8.56 2.72 3.84
N ASP A 133 -9.72 2.61 3.22
CA ASP A 133 -10.84 1.74 3.59
C ASP A 133 -10.91 0.43 2.79
N ILE A 134 -9.92 0.14 1.94
CA ILE A 134 -9.86 -1.08 1.14
C ILE A 134 -8.51 -1.78 1.34
N CYS A 135 -7.48 -1.45 0.55
CA CYS A 135 -6.20 -2.16 0.59
C CYS A 135 -5.45 -1.92 1.90
N VAL A 136 -5.44 -0.68 2.40
CA VAL A 136 -4.87 -0.35 3.70
C VAL A 136 -5.67 -1.04 4.81
N LEU A 137 -7.00 -0.97 4.77
CA LEU A 137 -7.87 -1.59 5.77
C LEU A 137 -7.70 -3.11 5.86
N HIS A 138 -7.76 -3.79 4.72
CA HIS A 138 -7.59 -5.24 4.67
C HIS A 138 -6.18 -5.65 5.12
N THR A 139 -5.15 -4.88 4.77
CA THR A 139 -3.78 -5.13 5.23
C THR A 139 -3.66 -4.94 6.75
N ALA A 140 -4.28 -3.90 7.30
CA ALA A 140 -4.28 -3.65 8.75
C ALA A 140 -5.03 -4.73 9.53
N ILE A 141 -6.16 -5.22 9.03
CA ILE A 141 -6.93 -6.31 9.65
C ILE A 141 -6.08 -7.60 9.70
N ASP A 142 -5.41 -7.96 8.60
CA ASP A 142 -4.53 -9.13 8.58
C ASP A 142 -3.32 -8.93 9.49
N ALA A 143 -2.70 -7.76 9.49
CA ALA A 143 -1.60 -7.43 10.39
C ALA A 143 -1.98 -7.58 11.87
N TYR A 144 -3.17 -7.10 12.25
CA TYR A 144 -3.71 -7.26 13.59
C TYR A 144 -3.87 -8.73 13.97
N ASN A 145 -4.47 -9.54 13.09
CA ASN A 145 -4.67 -10.97 13.33
C ASN A 145 -3.35 -11.75 13.41
N LEU A 146 -2.31 -11.28 12.71
CA LEU A 146 -0.96 -11.85 12.75
C LEU A 146 -0.12 -11.35 13.95
N GLY A 147 -0.61 -10.35 14.68
CA GLY A 147 0.00 -9.84 15.90
C GLY A 147 1.09 -8.78 15.70
N TYR A 148 1.04 -8.02 14.61
CA TYR A 148 1.91 -6.86 14.40
C TYR A 148 1.37 -5.62 15.13
N ASP A 149 2.27 -4.81 15.70
CA ASP A 149 1.97 -3.43 16.07
C ASP A 149 1.76 -2.60 14.79
N ILE A 150 0.69 -1.83 14.72
CA ILE A 150 0.30 -1.10 13.51
C ILE A 150 0.42 0.40 13.74
N VAL A 151 1.05 1.08 12.79
CA VAL A 151 1.10 2.54 12.70
C VAL A 151 0.47 2.96 11.39
N ILE A 152 -0.52 3.85 11.45
CA ILE A 152 -1.12 4.49 10.29
C ILE A 152 -0.65 5.94 10.25
N HIS A 153 -0.04 6.34 9.15
CA HIS A 153 0.32 7.74 8.91
C HIS A 153 -0.84 8.42 8.20
N GLU A 154 -1.63 9.21 8.94
CA GLU A 154 -2.90 9.80 8.47
C GLU A 154 -2.70 10.63 7.20
N LYS A 155 -1.60 11.40 7.14
CA LYS A 155 -1.25 12.22 5.97
C LYS A 155 -0.72 11.43 4.77
N CYS A 156 -0.49 10.13 4.94
CA CYS A 156 0.07 9.25 3.93
C CYS A 156 -0.91 8.15 3.51
N VAL A 157 -2.19 8.27 3.88
CA VAL A 157 -3.26 7.38 3.43
C VAL A 157 -4.45 8.17 2.94
N GLN A 158 -5.10 7.72 1.87
CA GLN A 158 -6.33 8.36 1.40
C GLN A 158 -7.27 7.38 0.69
N SER A 159 -8.55 7.75 0.59
CA SER A 159 -9.57 7.06 -0.19
C SER A 159 -10.32 8.03 -1.10
N PHE A 160 -10.99 7.49 -2.11
CA PHE A 160 -11.93 8.24 -2.97
C PHE A 160 -13.26 8.56 -2.26
N ASP A 161 -13.58 7.84 -1.17
CA ASP A 161 -14.75 8.11 -0.34
C ASP A 161 -14.33 8.65 1.02
N ALA A 162 -14.64 9.92 1.29
CA ALA A 162 -14.34 10.57 2.57
C ALA A 162 -14.98 9.85 3.76
N LYS A 163 -16.18 9.26 3.59
CA LYS A 163 -16.84 8.50 4.67
C LYS A 163 -16.13 7.18 4.92
N GLY A 164 -15.72 6.49 3.85
CA GLY A 164 -14.86 5.31 3.91
C GLY A 164 -13.55 5.60 4.65
N HIS A 165 -12.86 6.67 4.27
CA HIS A 165 -11.63 7.13 4.95
C HIS A 165 -11.87 7.36 6.45
N GLU A 166 -12.87 8.17 6.82
CA GLU A 166 -13.19 8.45 8.23
C GLU A 166 -13.54 7.18 9.02
N PHE A 167 -14.32 6.28 8.42
CA PHE A 167 -14.64 4.99 9.02
C PHE A 167 -13.37 4.18 9.28
N ALA A 168 -12.50 4.05 8.29
CA ALA A 168 -11.28 3.26 8.39
C ALA A 168 -10.32 3.82 9.44
N MET A 169 -10.13 5.14 9.50
CA MET A 169 -9.31 5.79 10.53
C MET A 169 -9.82 5.51 11.95
N ASN A 170 -11.14 5.60 12.14
CA ASN A 170 -11.77 5.23 13.42
C ASN A 170 -11.64 3.73 13.73
N HIS A 171 -11.72 2.87 12.71
CA HIS A 171 -11.56 1.43 12.86
C HIS A 171 -10.13 1.06 13.27
N PHE A 172 -9.13 1.65 12.62
CA PHE A 172 -7.71 1.47 12.95
C PHE A 172 -7.44 1.77 14.42
N LYS A 173 -7.87 2.96 14.87
CA LYS A 173 -7.62 3.42 16.23
C LYS A 173 -8.40 2.62 17.28
N ASN A 174 -9.70 2.45 17.09
CA ASN A 174 -10.59 2.01 18.16
C ASN A 174 -10.80 0.49 18.17
N ILE A 175 -10.61 -0.19 17.04
CA ILE A 175 -10.84 -1.64 16.91
C ILE A 175 -9.52 -2.39 16.78
N LEU A 176 -8.60 -1.93 15.92
CA LEU A 176 -7.31 -2.60 15.73
C LEU A 176 -6.23 -2.12 16.71
N GLY A 177 -6.49 -1.06 17.48
CA GLY A 177 -5.53 -0.50 18.43
C GLY A 177 -4.29 0.12 17.77
N ALA A 178 -4.40 0.52 16.50
CA ALA A 178 -3.30 1.12 15.76
C ALA A 178 -2.96 2.52 16.30
N GLU A 179 -1.67 2.85 16.26
CA GLU A 179 -1.18 4.21 16.49
C GLU A 179 -1.44 5.06 15.23
N ILE A 180 -2.05 6.23 15.39
CA ILE A 180 -2.30 7.18 14.30
C ILE A 180 -1.33 8.36 14.45
N ILE A 181 -0.55 8.62 13.40
CA ILE A 181 0.48 9.68 13.35
C ILE A 181 0.21 10.65 12.20
#